data_AF-A0A2J6HCN6-F1
#
_entry.id   AF-A0A2J6HCN6-F1
#
_cell.length_a   1.000
_cell.length_b   1.000
_cell.length_c   1.000
_cell.angle_alpha   90.00
_cell.angle_beta   90.00
_cell.angle_gamma   90.00
#
_symmetry.space_group_name_H-M   'P 1'
#
loop_
_entity.id
_entity.type
_entity.pdbx_description
1 polymer ?
#
loop_
_entity_poly.entity_id
_entity_poly.type
_entity_poly.pdbx_seq_one_letter_code
_entity_poly.pdbx_strand_id
1 'polypeptide(L)'
;MRIKKITCISFLMLLLSLSISSCKLSREEKTRVIIEKMNLVQAQQENYSFMAISLEYATTAEDSQKINEIEEMLSDEEVYNRISDAFTEVFSDNDINDLYEFIQTDAYDKIFVSDKLFDEIELKFEDLEVAIDYVINMSNSYIESDETNLPFPIDRENGFYEVGNYYEGYDMSELEFKAEPSVSMSDILEVKKTYNNMDVPEISITFTEEGSQNFYILTEEYIGYPIAIVVDKFIIAMPIVMGPVDGGKATISGNFTEDEIDEIVKSLQPE
;
A
#
# COMPACT_ATOMS: atom_id res chain seq x y z
N MET A 1 -10.78 23.56 20.40
CA MET A 1 -10.53 24.99 20.09
C MET A 1 -10.67 25.15 18.58
N ARG A 2 -11.67 25.93 18.14
CA ARG A 2 -12.04 26.31 16.75
C ARG A 2 -11.69 25.36 15.59
N ILE A 3 -12.67 24.51 15.27
CA ILE A 3 -12.92 24.00 13.91
C ILE A 3 -13.26 25.22 13.03
N LYS A 4 -12.36 25.61 12.12
CA LYS A 4 -12.69 26.53 11.04
C LYS A 4 -13.26 25.70 9.89
N LYS A 5 -14.55 25.94 9.62
CA LYS A 5 -15.22 25.56 8.37
C LYS A 5 -14.37 26.02 7.20
N ILE A 6 -13.86 25.08 6.41
CA ILE A 6 -13.32 25.37 5.08
C ILE A 6 -14.52 25.82 4.25
N THR A 7 -14.58 27.13 4.03
CA THR A 7 -15.62 27.75 3.23
C THR A 7 -15.23 27.47 1.78
N CYS A 8 -15.87 26.45 1.19
CA CYS A 8 -15.74 26.03 -0.21
C CYS A 8 -16.40 27.07 -1.17
N ILE A 9 -16.19 28.37 -0.92
CA ILE A 9 -16.86 29.48 -1.60
C ILE A 9 -15.84 30.61 -1.82
N SER A 10 -14.86 30.41 -2.71
CA SER A 10 -14.20 31.53 -3.42
C SER A 10 -13.39 31.14 -4.68
N PHE A 11 -13.59 29.95 -5.27
CA PHE A 11 -12.98 29.63 -6.58
C PHE A 11 -14.00 29.23 -7.67
N LEU A 12 -15.29 29.22 -7.36
CA LEU A 12 -16.36 28.84 -8.29
C LEU A 12 -17.06 30.05 -8.98
N MET A 13 -16.34 31.14 -9.24
CA MET A 13 -16.84 32.23 -10.09
C MET A 13 -15.72 32.88 -10.92
N LEU A 14 -15.25 32.15 -11.93
CA LEU A 14 -14.86 32.77 -13.20
C LEU A 14 -15.10 31.84 -14.40
N LEU A 15 -16.26 31.18 -14.43
CA LEU A 15 -16.88 30.78 -15.70
C LEU A 15 -17.55 32.03 -16.30
N LEU A 16 -16.73 32.91 -16.87
CA LEU A 16 -17.18 33.99 -17.73
C LEU A 16 -16.62 33.74 -19.13
N SER A 17 -17.55 33.30 -19.98
CA SER A 17 -17.43 33.17 -21.42
C SER A 17 -16.71 34.36 -22.04
N LEU A 18 -15.48 34.14 -22.46
CA LEU A 18 -14.90 34.84 -23.60
C LEU A 18 -14.27 33.76 -24.47
N SER A 19 -14.84 33.56 -25.65
CA SER A 19 -14.14 33.00 -26.80
C SER A 19 -12.99 33.94 -27.15
N ILE A 20 -11.92 33.89 -26.33
CA ILE A 20 -10.68 34.60 -26.59
C ILE A 20 -9.98 33.77 -27.65
N SER A 21 -10.09 34.25 -28.88
CA SER A 21 -9.18 33.94 -29.98
C SER A 21 -7.79 33.64 -29.43
N SER A 22 -7.23 32.46 -29.72
CA SER A 22 -5.97 31.88 -29.18
C SER A 22 -4.71 32.77 -29.33
N CYS A 23 -4.88 33.98 -29.84
CA CYS A 23 -3.87 34.96 -30.21
C CYS A 23 -3.70 36.12 -29.19
N LYS A 24 -4.23 36.03 -27.95
CA LYS A 24 -4.19 37.17 -27.00
C LYS A 24 -3.54 36.96 -25.63
N LEU A 25 -3.35 35.72 -25.17
CA LEU A 25 -2.67 35.51 -23.89
C LEU A 25 -1.16 35.67 -24.03
N SER A 26 -0.54 36.30 -23.05
CA SER A 26 0.91 36.39 -22.93
C SER A 26 1.52 35.01 -22.68
N ARG A 27 2.84 34.88 -22.90
CA ARG A 27 3.57 33.66 -22.58
C ARG A 27 3.33 33.22 -21.12
N GLU A 28 3.41 34.16 -20.18
CA GLU A 28 3.24 33.90 -18.75
C GLU A 28 1.81 33.45 -18.42
N GLU A 29 0.80 34.05 -19.04
CA GLU A 29 -0.60 33.65 -18.84
C GLU A 29 -0.85 32.23 -19.37
N LYS A 30 -0.27 31.88 -20.53
CA LYS A 30 -0.34 30.51 -21.06
C LYS A 30 0.37 29.51 -20.16
N THR A 31 1.59 29.84 -19.71
CA THR A 31 2.34 29.00 -18.74
C THR A 31 1.50 28.75 -17.49
N ARG A 32 0.84 29.77 -16.94
CA ARG A 32 -0.01 29.62 -15.76
C ARG A 32 -1.16 28.65 -15.98
N VAL A 33 -1.91 28.83 -17.06
CA VAL A 33 -3.02 27.93 -17.42
C VAL A 33 -2.52 26.50 -17.59
N ILE A 34 -1.33 26.31 -18.17
CA ILE A 34 -0.72 24.98 -18.29
C ILE A 34 -0.43 24.36 -16.93
N ILE A 35 0.28 25.09 -16.07
CA ILE A 35 0.65 24.63 -14.71
C ILE A 35 -0.61 24.25 -13.91
N GLU A 36 -1.66 25.08 -13.98
CA GLU A 36 -2.95 24.84 -13.30
C GLU A 36 -3.69 23.62 -13.88
N LYS A 37 -3.86 23.54 -15.21
CA LYS A 37 -4.61 22.47 -15.88
C LYS A 37 -3.93 21.11 -15.75
N MET A 38 -2.60 21.09 -15.61
CA MET A 38 -1.80 19.90 -15.34
C MET A 38 -1.62 19.62 -13.85
N ASN A 39 -2.18 20.45 -12.97
CA ASN A 39 -2.12 20.33 -11.51
C ASN A 39 -0.68 20.20 -10.94
N LEU A 40 0.30 20.85 -11.57
CA LEU A 40 1.72 20.60 -11.27
C LEU A 40 2.15 21.11 -9.90
N VAL A 41 1.52 22.18 -9.40
CA VAL A 41 1.79 22.71 -8.05
C VAL A 41 1.36 21.69 -6.99
N GLN A 42 0.12 21.22 -7.07
CA GLN A 42 -0.39 20.22 -6.13
C GLN A 42 0.42 18.92 -6.21
N ALA A 43 0.68 18.40 -7.41
CA ALA A 43 1.48 17.20 -7.58
C ALA A 43 2.89 17.34 -6.96
N GLN A 44 3.51 18.53 -7.08
CA GLN A 44 4.81 18.77 -6.48
C GLN A 44 4.74 18.90 -4.96
N GLN A 45 3.68 19.49 -4.39
CA GLN A 45 3.46 19.54 -2.94
C GLN A 45 3.22 18.14 -2.37
N GLU A 46 2.43 17.32 -3.05
CA GLU A 46 2.15 15.93 -2.65
C GLU A 46 3.42 15.09 -2.57
N ASN A 47 4.39 15.29 -3.47
CA ASN A 47 5.70 14.62 -3.41
C ASN A 47 6.46 14.85 -2.09
N TYR A 48 6.22 15.98 -1.40
CA TYR A 48 6.87 16.31 -0.13
C TYR A 48 5.94 16.13 1.08
N SER A 49 4.65 15.82 0.86
CA SER A 49 3.66 15.70 1.93
C SER A 49 4.04 14.64 2.98
N PHE A 50 4.55 13.49 2.54
CA PHE A 50 5.01 12.41 3.43
C PHE A 50 6.21 12.83 4.30
N MET A 51 7.12 13.64 3.75
CA MET A 51 8.27 14.17 4.48
C MET A 51 7.86 15.29 5.45
N ALA A 52 6.87 16.11 5.08
CA ALA A 52 6.35 17.20 5.89
C ALA A 52 5.64 16.70 7.16
N ILE A 53 4.87 15.60 7.07
CA ILE A 53 4.22 14.95 8.24
C ILE A 53 5.27 14.53 9.29
N SER A 54 6.44 14.07 8.85
CA SER A 54 7.54 13.67 9.77
C SER A 54 8.13 14.85 10.54
N LEU A 55 8.04 16.07 10.00
CA LEU A 55 8.58 17.29 10.63
C LEU A 55 7.69 17.82 11.76
N GLU A 56 6.38 17.55 11.73
CA GLU A 56 5.44 17.96 12.79
C GLU A 56 5.77 17.33 14.17
N TYR A 57 6.52 16.21 14.18
CA TYR A 57 6.95 15.50 15.39
C TYR A 57 8.36 15.91 15.89
N ALA A 58 9.10 16.73 15.13
CA ALA A 58 10.45 17.21 15.49
C ALA A 58 10.37 18.40 16.46
N THR A 59 10.30 18.13 17.75
CA THR A 59 9.95 19.11 18.80
C THR A 59 11.17 19.80 19.44
N THR A 60 11.79 20.76 18.74
CA THR A 60 12.56 21.85 19.39
C THR A 60 12.23 23.23 18.80
N ALA A 61 12.57 24.31 19.52
CA ALA A 61 12.29 25.69 19.08
C ALA A 61 13.13 26.14 17.85
N GLU A 62 14.32 25.57 17.66
CA GLU A 62 15.13 25.80 16.44
C GLU A 62 14.53 25.04 15.25
N ASP A 63 13.93 23.88 15.49
CA ASP A 63 13.24 23.10 14.47
C ASP A 63 11.95 23.80 14.00
N SER A 64 11.25 24.50 14.89
CA SER A 64 10.02 25.23 14.55
C SER A 64 10.23 26.36 13.52
N GLN A 65 11.38 27.04 13.54
CA GLN A 65 11.67 28.07 12.53
C GLN A 65 11.94 27.45 11.16
N LYS A 66 12.75 26.39 11.12
CA LYS A 66 13.08 25.67 9.87
C LYS A 66 11.84 25.02 9.26
N ILE A 67 10.90 24.53 10.09
CA ILE A 67 9.61 24.02 9.64
C ILE A 67 8.81 25.11 8.94
N ASN A 68 8.69 26.30 9.54
CA ASN A 68 7.98 27.41 8.89
C ASN A 68 8.65 27.84 7.56
N GLU A 69 9.99 27.84 7.50
CA GLU A 69 10.72 28.12 6.27
C GLU A 69 10.43 27.06 5.19
N ILE A 70 10.33 25.79 5.56
CA ILE A 70 9.97 24.69 4.65
C ILE A 70 8.51 24.81 4.19
N GLU A 71 7.57 25.14 5.09
CA GLU A 71 6.17 25.40 4.75
C GLU A 71 6.04 26.58 3.76
N GLU A 72 6.82 27.65 3.94
CA GLU A 72 6.88 28.76 3.00
C GLU A 72 7.44 28.32 1.64
N MET A 73 8.50 27.50 1.63
CA MET A 73 9.06 26.91 0.41
C MET A 73 8.09 26.01 -0.35
N LEU A 74 7.12 25.42 0.36
CA LEU A 74 6.07 24.57 -0.19
C LEU A 74 4.76 25.31 -0.43
N SER A 75 4.70 26.63 -0.21
CA SER A 75 3.52 27.42 -0.52
C SER A 75 3.18 27.39 -2.01
N ASP A 76 1.90 27.50 -2.35
CA ASP A 76 1.42 27.46 -3.74
C ASP A 76 2.17 28.43 -4.65
N GLU A 77 2.41 29.65 -4.16
CA GLU A 77 3.08 30.72 -4.91
C GLU A 77 4.57 30.40 -5.15
N GLU A 78 5.30 29.95 -4.14
CA GLU A 78 6.73 29.63 -4.28
C GLU A 78 6.95 28.40 -5.16
N VAL A 79 6.13 27.36 -4.99
CA VAL A 79 6.16 26.17 -5.84
C VAL A 79 5.80 26.53 -7.27
N TYR A 80 4.76 27.35 -7.48
CA TYR A 80 4.41 27.86 -8.80
C TYR A 80 5.57 28.61 -9.45
N ASN A 81 6.23 29.52 -8.72
CA ASN A 81 7.34 30.32 -9.26
C ASN A 81 8.49 29.42 -9.70
N ARG A 82 8.89 28.43 -8.89
CA ARG A 82 9.93 27.46 -9.25
C ARG A 82 9.58 26.65 -10.49
N ILE A 83 8.33 26.20 -10.60
CA ILE A 83 7.86 25.47 -11.78
C ILE A 83 7.85 26.40 -13.01
N SER A 84 7.35 27.63 -12.86
CA SER A 84 7.32 28.62 -13.94
C SER A 84 8.72 29.00 -14.45
N ASP A 85 9.69 29.09 -13.54
CA ASP A 85 11.10 29.31 -13.89
C ASP A 85 11.65 28.12 -14.70
N ALA A 86 11.38 26.88 -14.27
CA ALA A 86 11.74 25.69 -15.04
C ALA A 86 11.10 25.67 -16.44
N PHE A 87 9.84 26.11 -16.56
CA PHE A 87 9.16 26.25 -17.86
C PHE A 87 9.81 27.33 -18.75
N THR A 88 10.42 28.35 -18.15
CA THR A 88 11.15 29.40 -18.87
C THR A 88 12.49 28.87 -19.36
N GLU A 89 13.16 28.02 -18.59
CA GLU A 89 14.44 27.42 -18.95
C GLU A 89 14.31 26.34 -20.04
N VAL A 90 13.24 25.55 -20.01
CA VAL A 90 13.09 24.36 -20.87
C VAL A 90 12.34 24.64 -22.17
N PHE A 91 11.28 25.44 -22.14
CA PHE A 91 10.37 25.58 -23.27
C PHE A 91 10.55 26.92 -24.01
N SER A 92 10.48 26.88 -25.34
CA SER A 92 10.37 28.09 -26.16
C SER A 92 8.94 28.63 -26.17
N ASP A 93 8.76 29.86 -26.66
CA ASP A 93 7.42 30.46 -26.80
C ASP A 93 6.52 29.63 -27.73
N ASN A 94 7.09 28.97 -28.74
CA ASN A 94 6.33 28.09 -29.63
C ASN A 94 5.89 26.83 -28.90
N ASP A 95 6.78 26.20 -28.11
CA ASP A 95 6.43 25.01 -27.33
C ASP A 95 5.32 25.32 -26.32
N ILE A 96 5.33 26.51 -25.72
CA ILE A 96 4.28 26.97 -24.79
C ILE A 96 2.96 27.20 -25.50
N ASN A 97 2.98 27.72 -26.72
CA ASN A 97 1.77 27.85 -27.53
C ASN A 97 1.19 26.48 -27.88
N ASP A 98 2.04 25.57 -28.35
CA ASP A 98 1.64 24.21 -28.72
C ASP A 98 1.08 23.45 -27.51
N LEU A 99 1.74 23.55 -26.35
CA LEU A 99 1.27 22.94 -25.11
C LEU A 99 -0.05 23.57 -24.65
N TYR A 100 -0.16 24.90 -24.69
CA TYR A 100 -1.40 25.60 -24.35
C TYR A 100 -2.57 25.14 -25.23
N GLU A 101 -2.36 25.02 -26.54
CA GLU A 101 -3.40 24.51 -27.45
C GLU A 101 -3.71 23.04 -27.17
N PHE A 102 -2.69 22.21 -26.92
CA PHE A 102 -2.85 20.79 -26.61
C PHE A 102 -3.70 20.53 -25.36
N ILE A 103 -3.42 21.21 -24.25
CA ILE A 103 -4.12 20.99 -22.97
C ILE A 103 -5.60 21.38 -22.99
N GLN A 104 -6.03 22.13 -24.01
CA GLN A 104 -7.42 22.51 -24.23
C GLN A 104 -8.18 21.52 -25.13
N THR A 105 -7.49 20.52 -25.67
CA THR A 105 -8.13 19.53 -26.54
C THR A 105 -8.88 18.49 -25.73
N ASP A 106 -9.97 17.96 -26.30
CA ASP A 106 -10.65 16.77 -25.76
C ASP A 106 -9.71 15.57 -25.63
N ALA A 107 -8.64 15.51 -26.45
CA ALA A 107 -7.65 14.44 -26.38
C ALA A 107 -6.85 14.52 -25.07
N TYR A 108 -6.42 15.72 -24.66
CA TYR A 108 -5.79 15.93 -23.37
C TYR A 108 -6.72 15.51 -22.23
N ASP A 109 -7.98 15.97 -22.24
CA ASP A 109 -8.93 15.61 -21.17
C ASP A 109 -9.18 14.10 -21.10
N LYS A 110 -9.26 13.40 -22.24
CA LYS A 110 -9.43 11.94 -22.27
C LYS A 110 -8.25 11.18 -21.68
N ILE A 111 -7.04 11.66 -21.93
CA ILE A 111 -5.80 10.97 -21.52
C ILE A 111 -5.45 11.33 -20.06
N PHE A 112 -5.53 12.60 -19.68
CA PHE A 112 -4.93 13.11 -18.44
C PHE A 112 -5.91 13.57 -17.38
N VAL A 113 -7.21 13.68 -17.69
CA VAL A 113 -8.21 14.22 -16.74
C VAL A 113 -9.32 13.21 -16.44
N SER A 114 -9.77 12.46 -17.44
CA SER A 114 -11.01 11.67 -17.29
C SER A 114 -10.82 10.27 -16.74
N ASP A 115 -9.59 9.81 -16.51
CA ASP A 115 -9.16 8.43 -16.17
C ASP A 115 -9.62 7.32 -17.15
N LYS A 116 -10.64 7.59 -17.97
CA LYS A 116 -11.27 6.68 -18.94
C LYS A 116 -10.32 5.92 -19.85
N LEU A 117 -9.24 6.56 -20.31
CA LEU A 117 -8.31 5.84 -21.18
C LEU A 117 -7.55 4.78 -20.38
N PHE A 118 -7.13 5.10 -19.16
CA PHE A 118 -6.44 4.14 -18.30
C PHE A 118 -7.40 3.04 -17.84
N ASP A 119 -8.65 3.38 -17.47
CA ASP A 119 -9.70 2.40 -17.18
C ASP A 119 -9.91 1.45 -18.37
N GLU A 120 -10.02 1.98 -19.59
CA GLU A 120 -10.22 1.16 -20.79
C GLU A 120 -8.99 0.31 -21.11
N ILE A 121 -7.77 0.80 -20.82
CA ILE A 121 -6.53 0.03 -20.98
C ILE A 121 -6.50 -1.11 -19.96
N GLU A 122 -6.77 -0.85 -18.68
CA GLU A 122 -6.85 -1.85 -17.61
C GLU A 122 -7.82 -2.97 -18.00
N LEU A 123 -9.01 -2.61 -18.48
CA LEU A 123 -9.98 -3.57 -19.00
C LEU A 123 -9.48 -4.39 -20.22
N LYS A 124 -8.48 -3.93 -20.98
CA LYS A 124 -7.86 -4.73 -22.07
C LYS A 124 -6.79 -5.69 -21.57
N PHE A 125 -6.31 -5.51 -20.35
CA PHE A 125 -5.30 -6.37 -19.73
C PHE A 125 -5.87 -7.19 -18.56
N GLU A 126 -7.17 -7.09 -18.27
CA GLU A 126 -7.86 -7.91 -17.26
C GLU A 126 -7.57 -9.42 -17.43
N ASP A 127 -7.46 -9.92 -18.67
CA ASP A 127 -7.11 -11.32 -18.93
C ASP A 127 -5.67 -11.67 -18.53
N LEU A 128 -4.74 -10.74 -18.71
CA LEU A 128 -3.36 -10.85 -18.27
C LEU A 128 -3.24 -10.71 -16.76
N GLU A 129 -3.97 -9.79 -16.13
CA GLU A 129 -4.05 -9.67 -14.67
C GLU A 129 -4.58 -10.96 -14.05
N VAL A 130 -5.65 -11.54 -14.60
CA VAL A 130 -6.16 -12.85 -14.17
C VAL A 130 -5.13 -13.95 -14.35
N ALA A 131 -4.37 -13.97 -15.45
CA ALA A 131 -3.32 -14.96 -15.68
C ALA A 131 -2.10 -14.76 -14.76
N ILE A 132 -1.76 -13.51 -14.46
CA ILE A 132 -0.69 -13.15 -13.53
C ILE A 132 -1.11 -13.49 -12.12
N ASP A 133 -2.30 -13.13 -11.67
CA ASP A 133 -2.86 -13.53 -10.38
C ASP A 133 -2.89 -15.04 -10.25
N TYR A 134 -3.29 -15.76 -11.30
CA TYR A 134 -3.21 -17.21 -11.32
C TYR A 134 -1.78 -17.74 -11.06
N VAL A 135 -0.75 -17.09 -11.61
CA VAL A 135 0.67 -17.49 -11.39
C VAL A 135 1.24 -16.94 -10.07
N ILE A 136 0.89 -15.72 -9.68
CA ILE A 136 1.28 -15.08 -8.43
C ILE A 136 0.73 -15.91 -7.28
N ASN A 137 -0.55 -16.26 -7.31
CA ASN A 137 -1.18 -17.15 -6.35
C ASN A 137 -0.59 -18.58 -6.39
N MET A 138 0.02 -18.98 -7.51
CA MET A 138 0.80 -20.23 -7.62
C MET A 138 2.27 -20.08 -7.14
N SER A 139 2.79 -18.86 -6.96
CA SER A 139 4.21 -18.55 -6.66
C SER A 139 4.45 -17.86 -5.32
N ASN A 140 3.39 -17.36 -4.71
CA ASN A 140 3.32 -16.61 -3.47
C ASN A 140 3.61 -17.53 -2.25
N SER A 141 4.83 -18.01 -2.24
CA SER A 141 5.44 -18.80 -1.17
C SER A 141 6.35 -17.96 -0.29
N TYR A 142 6.54 -16.65 -0.55
CA TYR A 142 7.42 -15.78 0.26
C TYR A 142 6.97 -14.29 0.20
N ILE A 143 6.88 -13.66 1.38
CA ILE A 143 6.16 -12.42 1.78
C ILE A 143 7.06 -11.18 1.80
N GLU A 144 6.52 -9.94 1.70
CA GLU A 144 6.95 -8.81 2.58
C GLU A 144 6.03 -7.57 2.51
N SER A 145 5.17 -7.38 3.53
CA SER A 145 4.84 -6.06 4.12
C SER A 145 3.97 -6.25 5.36
N ASP A 146 4.59 -6.19 6.54
CA ASP A 146 4.20 -5.38 7.71
C ASP A 146 4.94 -5.94 8.94
N GLU A 147 5.92 -5.22 9.48
CA GLU A 147 6.47 -5.50 10.82
C GLU A 147 5.38 -5.14 11.85
N THR A 148 4.37 -6.00 11.93
CA THR A 148 3.63 -6.18 13.17
C THR A 148 4.63 -6.62 14.24
N ASN A 149 4.59 -6.02 15.43
CA ASN A 149 5.41 -6.41 16.57
C ASN A 149 5.03 -7.84 17.03
N LEU A 150 5.42 -8.83 16.24
CA LEU A 150 5.30 -10.25 16.54
C LEU A 150 6.57 -10.66 17.31
N PRO A 151 6.43 -11.47 18.37
CA PRO A 151 5.19 -12.13 18.81
C PRO A 151 4.17 -11.20 19.49
N PHE A 152 2.89 -11.27 19.10
CA PHE A 152 1.80 -10.49 19.70
C PHE A 152 0.98 -11.37 20.67
N PRO A 153 0.81 -10.99 21.95
CA PRO A 153 0.13 -11.82 22.94
C PRO A 153 -1.37 -11.95 22.64
N ILE A 154 -1.88 -13.18 22.68
CA ILE A 154 -3.30 -13.51 22.48
C ILE A 154 -3.70 -14.71 23.33
N ASP A 155 -4.86 -14.65 23.99
CA ASP A 155 -5.41 -15.80 24.72
C ASP A 155 -6.18 -16.73 23.77
N ARG A 156 -5.43 -17.50 22.97
CA ARG A 156 -5.95 -18.53 22.05
C ARG A 156 -5.14 -19.82 22.19
N GLU A 157 -5.66 -20.94 21.72
CA GLU A 157 -4.91 -22.20 21.71
C GLU A 157 -3.89 -22.20 20.57
N ASN A 158 -2.96 -23.16 20.58
CA ASN A 158 -1.99 -23.29 19.50
C ASN A 158 -2.71 -23.75 18.23
N GLY A 159 -2.42 -23.10 17.11
CA GLY A 159 -3.06 -23.42 15.84
C GLY A 159 -3.08 -22.26 14.84
N PHE A 160 -3.80 -22.49 13.75
CA PHE A 160 -3.98 -21.54 12.66
C PHE A 160 -5.38 -20.93 12.73
N TYR A 161 -5.44 -19.62 12.64
CA TYR A 161 -6.66 -18.84 12.73
C TYR A 161 -6.82 -17.99 11.50
N GLU A 162 -8.05 -17.88 11.03
CA GLU A 162 -8.48 -16.76 10.22
C GLU A 162 -8.31 -15.42 10.97
N VAL A 163 -8.10 -14.35 10.21
CA VAL A 163 -8.01 -12.99 10.74
C VAL A 163 -9.18 -12.17 10.21
N GLY A 164 -10.07 -11.75 11.11
CA GLY A 164 -11.15 -10.81 10.84
C GLY A 164 -10.71 -9.36 11.08
N ASN A 165 -11.44 -8.42 10.47
CA ASN A 165 -11.22 -6.98 10.60
C ASN A 165 -9.81 -6.52 10.18
N TYR A 166 -9.21 -7.19 9.19
CA TYR A 166 -7.95 -6.79 8.58
C TYR A 166 -8.18 -5.71 7.52
N TYR A 167 -7.51 -4.57 7.68
CA TYR A 167 -7.52 -3.42 6.76
C TYR A 167 -6.17 -2.70 6.82
N GLU A 168 -5.81 -1.90 5.81
CA GLU A 168 -4.52 -1.19 5.80
C GLU A 168 -4.37 -0.24 7.01
N GLY A 169 -3.30 -0.39 7.79
CA GLY A 169 -3.08 0.39 9.02
C GLY A 169 -3.83 -0.12 10.26
N TYR A 170 -4.25 -1.38 10.27
CA TYR A 170 -4.89 -2.03 11.41
C TYR A 170 -4.03 -1.98 12.69
N ASP A 171 -4.69 -1.87 13.84
CA ASP A 171 -4.11 -2.18 15.14
C ASP A 171 -4.31 -3.67 15.43
N MET A 172 -3.24 -4.39 15.79
CA MET A 172 -3.28 -5.81 16.16
C MET A 172 -4.33 -6.13 17.24
N SER A 173 -4.62 -5.18 18.13
CA SER A 173 -5.62 -5.34 19.20
C SER A 173 -7.08 -5.22 18.70
N GLU A 174 -7.29 -4.73 17.48
CA GLU A 174 -8.60 -4.62 16.82
C GLU A 174 -8.91 -5.81 15.88
N LEU A 175 -7.94 -6.71 15.66
CA LEU A 175 -8.15 -7.91 14.87
C LEU A 175 -9.08 -8.89 15.57
N GLU A 176 -9.94 -9.55 14.79
CA GLU A 176 -10.90 -10.52 15.29
C GLU A 176 -10.43 -11.95 14.99
N PHE A 177 -10.53 -12.82 15.99
CA PHE A 177 -10.17 -14.23 15.89
C PHE A 177 -11.29 -15.10 16.46
N LYS A 178 -11.59 -16.22 15.80
CA LYS A 178 -12.49 -17.24 16.36
C LYS A 178 -11.95 -17.80 17.69
N ALA A 179 -12.84 -18.40 18.47
CA ALA A 179 -12.47 -19.01 19.75
C ALA A 179 -11.56 -20.24 19.56
N GLU A 180 -11.95 -21.10 18.62
CA GLU A 180 -11.23 -22.32 18.25
C GLU A 180 -10.39 -22.08 17.00
N PRO A 181 -9.22 -22.73 16.86
CA PRO A 181 -8.43 -22.65 15.64
C PRO A 181 -9.15 -23.34 14.48
N SER A 182 -8.95 -22.81 13.27
CA SER A 182 -9.39 -23.47 12.04
C SER A 182 -8.53 -24.70 11.72
N VAL A 183 -7.26 -24.70 12.14
CA VAL A 183 -6.38 -25.88 12.14
C VAL A 183 -5.69 -25.99 13.49
N SER A 184 -6.00 -27.05 14.21
CA SER A 184 -5.58 -27.30 15.59
C SER A 184 -4.30 -28.14 15.68
N MET A 185 -3.79 -28.34 16.89
CA MET A 185 -2.67 -29.26 17.13
C MET A 185 -2.98 -30.72 16.75
N SER A 186 -4.23 -31.17 16.89
CA SER A 186 -4.63 -32.53 16.47
C SER A 186 -4.63 -32.74 14.96
N ASP A 187 -4.59 -31.66 14.18
CA ASP A 187 -4.52 -31.68 12.73
C ASP A 187 -3.08 -31.82 12.20
N ILE A 188 -2.09 -31.72 13.08
CA ILE A 188 -0.66 -31.78 12.74
C ILE A 188 -0.15 -33.20 12.92
N LEU A 189 0.47 -33.75 11.86
CA LEU A 189 1.11 -35.05 11.89
C LEU A 189 2.58 -34.97 12.34
N GLU A 190 3.30 -33.95 11.88
CA GLU A 190 4.73 -33.80 12.15
C GLU A 190 5.17 -32.33 12.05
N VAL A 191 6.08 -31.92 12.94
CA VAL A 191 6.76 -30.60 12.88
C VAL A 191 8.26 -30.79 13.00
N LYS A 192 9.02 -30.16 12.10
CA LYS A 192 10.49 -30.25 12.05
C LYS A 192 11.11 -28.91 11.71
N LYS A 193 12.28 -28.63 12.29
CA LYS A 193 13.20 -27.64 11.74
C LYS A 193 13.81 -28.17 10.44
N THR A 194 13.67 -27.43 9.35
CA THR A 194 14.31 -27.68 8.05
C THR A 194 15.17 -26.47 7.67
N TYR A 195 15.88 -26.56 6.56
CA TYR A 195 16.63 -25.45 6.00
C TYR A 195 16.26 -25.31 4.53
N ASN A 196 16.05 -24.07 4.08
CA ASN A 196 15.78 -23.79 2.68
C ASN A 196 17.06 -23.88 1.82
N ASN A 197 16.95 -23.60 0.53
CA ASN A 197 18.08 -23.67 -0.41
C ASN A 197 19.23 -22.67 -0.14
N MET A 198 19.03 -21.72 0.78
CA MET A 198 20.02 -20.72 1.20
C MET A 198 20.59 -21.03 2.60
N ASP A 199 20.37 -22.25 3.12
CA ASP A 199 20.75 -22.67 4.48
C ASP A 199 20.14 -21.81 5.58
N VAL A 200 18.96 -21.20 5.34
CA VAL A 200 18.19 -20.47 6.36
C VAL A 200 17.23 -21.45 7.04
N PRO A 201 17.20 -21.52 8.39
CA PRO A 201 16.31 -22.42 9.10
C PRO A 201 14.85 -21.99 8.99
N GLU A 202 13.96 -22.96 8.87
CA GLU A 202 12.50 -22.78 8.77
C GLU A 202 11.78 -23.92 9.51
N ILE A 203 10.49 -23.77 9.76
CA ILE A 203 9.67 -24.81 10.40
C ILE A 203 8.81 -25.47 9.33
N SER A 204 9.01 -26.76 9.08
CA SER A 204 8.16 -27.56 8.20
C SER A 204 7.08 -28.27 9.03
N ILE A 205 5.84 -28.13 8.59
CA ILE A 205 4.67 -28.77 9.19
C ILE A 205 4.08 -29.73 8.15
N THR A 206 3.83 -30.96 8.56
CA THR A 206 3.04 -31.94 7.79
C THR A 206 1.74 -32.18 8.53
N PHE A 207 0.62 -32.04 7.84
CA PHE A 207 -0.71 -32.23 8.42
C PHE A 207 -1.19 -33.69 8.30
N THR A 208 -2.18 -34.06 9.10
CA THR A 208 -2.96 -35.30 8.92
C THR A 208 -3.84 -35.19 7.67
N GLU A 209 -4.56 -36.26 7.29
CA GLU A 209 -5.51 -36.18 6.17
C GLU A 209 -6.63 -35.17 6.44
N GLU A 210 -7.18 -35.18 7.66
CA GLU A 210 -8.20 -34.22 8.11
C GLU A 210 -7.61 -32.80 8.21
N GLY A 211 -6.42 -32.66 8.79
CA GLY A 211 -5.74 -31.38 8.90
C GLY A 211 -5.39 -30.76 7.55
N SER A 212 -5.02 -31.59 6.56
CA SER A 212 -4.76 -31.13 5.19
C SER A 212 -6.02 -30.58 4.55
N GLN A 213 -7.18 -31.18 4.79
CA GLN A 213 -8.47 -30.68 4.31
C GLN A 213 -8.86 -29.38 5.01
N ASN A 214 -8.69 -29.31 6.34
CA ASN A 214 -8.98 -28.10 7.12
C ASN A 214 -8.08 -26.93 6.70
N PHE A 215 -6.78 -27.17 6.49
CA PHE A 215 -5.83 -26.16 6.03
C PHE A 215 -6.09 -25.72 4.59
N TYR A 216 -6.47 -26.65 3.70
CA TYR A 216 -6.93 -26.33 2.36
C TYR A 216 -8.15 -25.39 2.40
N ILE A 217 -9.18 -25.72 3.18
CA ILE A 217 -10.39 -24.89 3.32
C ILE A 217 -10.02 -23.50 3.85
N LEU A 218 -9.22 -23.43 4.91
CA LEU A 218 -8.77 -22.15 5.49
C LEU A 218 -8.03 -21.30 4.44
N THR A 219 -7.12 -21.89 3.66
CA THR A 219 -6.35 -21.15 2.65
C THR A 219 -7.15 -20.82 1.40
N GLU A 220 -8.14 -21.63 1.04
CA GLU A 220 -9.07 -21.35 -0.07
C GLU A 220 -10.00 -20.17 0.26
N GLU A 221 -10.50 -20.08 1.50
CA GLU A 221 -11.44 -19.03 1.90
C GLU A 221 -10.78 -17.66 2.15
N TYR A 222 -9.47 -17.63 2.47
CA TYR A 222 -8.77 -16.42 2.91
C TYR A 222 -7.69 -15.92 1.93
N ILE A 223 -7.77 -16.27 0.64
CA ILE A 223 -6.86 -15.74 -0.39
C ILE A 223 -6.85 -14.20 -0.37
N GLY A 224 -5.66 -13.60 -0.30
CA GLY A 224 -5.44 -12.16 -0.18
C GLY A 224 -5.49 -11.62 1.25
N TYR A 225 -5.83 -12.44 2.24
CA TYR A 225 -5.93 -12.07 3.65
C TYR A 225 -4.93 -12.84 4.51
N PRO A 226 -4.50 -12.30 5.66
CA PRO A 226 -3.63 -13.03 6.57
C PRO A 226 -4.36 -14.17 7.27
N ILE A 227 -3.61 -15.23 7.58
CA ILE A 227 -3.94 -16.19 8.64
C ILE A 227 -2.96 -16.01 9.79
N ALA A 228 -3.42 -16.09 11.02
CA ALA A 228 -2.57 -15.99 12.19
C ALA A 228 -2.12 -17.38 12.66
N ILE A 229 -0.83 -17.48 12.98
CA ILE A 229 -0.23 -18.68 13.56
C ILE A 229 0.01 -18.39 15.04
N VAL A 230 -0.71 -19.11 15.89
CA VAL A 230 -0.65 -18.94 17.35
C VAL A 230 0.16 -20.08 17.97
N VAL A 231 1.16 -19.71 18.77
CA VAL A 231 1.99 -20.63 19.55
C VAL A 231 2.20 -20.04 20.94
N ASP A 232 1.91 -20.82 21.98
CA ASP A 232 2.10 -20.49 23.39
C ASP A 232 1.53 -19.13 23.80
N LYS A 233 0.30 -18.85 23.33
CA LYS A 233 -0.43 -17.59 23.59
C LYS A 233 0.16 -16.37 22.89
N PHE A 234 0.91 -16.56 21.81
CA PHE A 234 1.38 -15.48 20.96
C PHE A 234 1.06 -15.76 19.49
N ILE A 235 0.63 -14.74 18.76
CA ILE A 235 0.70 -14.74 17.30
C ILE A 235 2.18 -14.62 16.95
N ILE A 236 2.76 -15.62 16.32
CA ILE A 236 4.17 -15.63 15.94
C ILE A 236 4.39 -15.23 14.48
N ALA A 237 3.36 -15.37 13.64
CA ALA A 237 3.37 -15.01 12.23
C ALA A 237 1.95 -14.75 11.74
N MET A 238 1.81 -13.84 10.77
CA MET A 238 0.56 -13.62 10.05
C MET A 238 0.78 -13.61 8.53
N PRO A 239 1.12 -14.75 7.91
CA PRO A 239 1.34 -14.82 6.47
C PRO A 239 0.07 -14.46 5.71
N ILE A 240 0.21 -13.62 4.67
CA ILE A 240 -0.85 -13.41 3.68
C ILE A 240 -1.05 -14.72 2.93
N VAL A 241 -2.27 -15.24 2.94
CA VAL A 241 -2.62 -16.40 2.15
C VAL A 241 -2.72 -15.96 0.71
N MET A 242 -2.09 -16.73 -0.14
CA MET A 242 -1.92 -16.33 -1.51
C MET A 242 -2.51 -17.32 -2.50
N GLY A 243 -2.89 -18.51 -2.04
CA GLY A 243 -3.61 -19.49 -2.82
C GLY A 243 -3.98 -20.68 -1.93
N PRO A 244 -4.89 -21.56 -2.38
CA PRO A 244 -5.21 -22.77 -1.65
C PRO A 244 -3.97 -23.67 -1.53
N VAL A 245 -3.75 -24.25 -0.35
CA VAL A 245 -2.65 -25.19 -0.11
C VAL A 245 -3.20 -26.61 -0.05
N ASP A 246 -3.01 -27.38 -1.13
CA ASP A 246 -3.57 -28.73 -1.32
C ASP A 246 -2.57 -29.87 -1.04
N GLY A 247 -1.33 -29.54 -0.67
CA GLY A 247 -0.22 -30.50 -0.49
C GLY A 247 -0.07 -31.11 0.92
N GLY A 248 -0.92 -30.74 1.87
CA GLY A 248 -0.86 -31.23 3.26
C GLY A 248 0.43 -30.85 4.02
N LYS A 249 1.13 -29.82 3.54
CA LYS A 249 2.35 -29.30 4.16
C LYS A 249 2.32 -27.78 4.18
N ALA A 250 2.87 -27.21 5.25
CA ALA A 250 3.11 -25.79 5.38
C ALA A 250 4.56 -25.55 5.82
N THR A 251 5.06 -24.36 5.51
CA THR A 251 6.36 -23.89 5.99
C THR A 251 6.15 -22.56 6.70
N ILE A 252 6.69 -22.43 7.91
CA ILE A 252 6.76 -21.17 8.64
C ILE A 252 8.19 -20.67 8.52
N SER A 253 8.35 -19.56 7.83
CA SER A 253 9.61 -18.84 7.64
C SER A 253 9.49 -17.43 8.20
N GLY A 254 10.59 -16.84 8.64
CA GLY A 254 10.64 -15.48 9.18
C GLY A 254 11.99 -15.18 9.84
N ASN A 255 12.11 -14.02 10.47
CA ASN A 255 13.31 -13.58 11.18
C ASN A 255 13.43 -14.22 12.57
N PHE A 256 13.23 -15.53 12.67
CA PHE A 256 13.41 -16.29 13.90
C PHE A 256 14.88 -16.68 14.08
N THR A 257 15.36 -16.61 15.31
CA THR A 257 16.60 -17.27 15.72
C THR A 257 16.41 -18.78 15.72
N GLU A 258 17.52 -19.52 15.61
CA GLU A 258 17.48 -20.98 15.62
C GLU A 258 16.91 -21.55 16.93
N ASP A 259 17.18 -20.88 18.07
CA ASP A 259 16.63 -21.23 19.37
C ASP A 259 15.11 -21.01 19.42
N GLU A 260 14.61 -19.90 18.86
CA GLU A 260 13.15 -19.64 18.75
C GLU A 260 12.46 -20.69 17.88
N ILE A 261 13.09 -21.10 16.76
CA ILE A 261 12.57 -22.19 15.92
C ILE A 261 12.50 -23.49 16.73
N ASP A 262 13.53 -23.83 17.49
CA ASP A 262 13.54 -25.07 18.29
C ASP A 262 12.47 -25.05 19.39
N GLU A 263 12.19 -23.88 19.99
CA GLU A 263 11.07 -23.70 20.92
C GLU A 263 9.71 -23.85 20.23
N ILE A 264 9.50 -23.20 19.09
CA ILE A 264 8.25 -23.29 18.32
C ILE A 264 8.00 -24.74 17.87
N VAL A 265 9.02 -25.43 17.34
CA VAL A 265 8.92 -26.83 16.92
C VAL A 265 8.49 -27.72 18.07
N LYS A 266 9.02 -27.47 19.28
CA LYS A 266 8.68 -28.21 20.48
C LYS A 266 7.24 -27.95 20.92
N SER A 267 6.79 -26.69 20.92
CA SER A 267 5.44 -26.30 21.30
C SER A 267 4.37 -26.74 20.29
N LEU A 268 4.78 -27.04 19.06
CA LEU A 268 3.92 -27.59 18.02
C LEU A 268 4.05 -29.11 17.82
N GLN A 269 4.79 -29.84 18.66
CA GLN A 269 4.80 -31.30 18.55
C GLN A 269 3.40 -31.86 18.91
N PRO A 270 2.83 -32.76 18.09
CA PRO A 270 1.63 -33.49 18.49
C PRO A 270 1.92 -34.39 19.70
N GLU A 271 0.95 -34.55 20.60
CA GLU A 271 1.04 -35.42 21.79
C GLU A 271 1.15 -36.92 21.45
#